data_AF-A0A382YQE0-F1
#
_entry.id   AF-A0A382YQE0-F1
#
_cell.length_a   1.000
_cell.length_b   1.000
_cell.length_c   1.000
_cell.angle_alpha   90.00
_cell.angle_beta   90.00
_cell.angle_gamma   90.00
#
_symmetry.space_group_name_H-M   'P 1'
#
loop_
_entity.id
_entity.type
_entity.pdbx_description
1 polymer ?
#
loop_
_entity_poly.entity_id
_entity_poly.type
_entity_poly.pdbx_seq_one_letter_code
_entity_poly.pdbx_strand_id
1 'polypeptide(L)'
;HWKLKKFEFSNLFSYGEDNVVDFTKLNGMIGLFAPNAAGKSGLLDALCFNLFDMSSRAYKADKIINNSKSNLHCRVNFEIDGTDYFIEKTGKKNLRTGHVKVDIEFWMVDETGEKISLNGDQRRTTQNNIKKVIGSYDDFILTSMSSQNNSTVFIDKTQKERKELLSQFMGLKIFDTLYIQASEDIKEVDTLLKDFKKSDYDSELASITNDLILLEGKQKDFKKDERDLKKQIKQILNEIKEETKRLKPVDSNIRDYDTLQE
;
A
#
# COMPACT_ATOMS: atom_id res chain seq x y z
N HIS A 1 -0.85 -25.18 12.74
CA HIS A 1 0.27 -26.09 12.38
C HIS A 1 -0.10 -26.75 11.05
N TRP A 2 0.81 -26.83 10.07
CA TRP A 2 0.47 -27.43 8.77
C TRP A 2 1.05 -28.85 8.63
N LYS A 3 0.31 -29.75 7.98
CA LYS A 3 0.68 -31.15 7.77
C LYS A 3 0.68 -31.49 6.28
N LEU A 4 1.79 -31.99 5.75
CA LEU A 4 1.84 -32.53 4.39
C LEU A 4 1.04 -33.82 4.30
N LYS A 5 0.15 -33.93 3.30
CA LYS A 5 -0.63 -35.15 3.04
C LYS A 5 -0.13 -35.89 1.81
N LYS A 6 -0.04 -35.21 0.67
CA LYS A 6 0.31 -35.86 -0.60
C LYS A 6 1.12 -34.93 -1.48
N PHE A 7 2.14 -35.46 -2.15
CA PHE A 7 2.92 -34.75 -3.16
C PHE A 7 2.97 -35.58 -4.43
N GLU A 8 2.48 -35.01 -5.52
CA GLU A 8 2.43 -35.62 -6.85
C GLU A 8 3.30 -34.78 -7.77
N PHE A 9 4.13 -35.41 -8.59
CA PHE A 9 5.03 -34.66 -9.45
C PHE A 9 5.56 -35.46 -10.64
N SER A 10 5.76 -34.74 -11.74
CA SER A 10 6.19 -35.27 -13.02
C SER A 10 7.24 -34.34 -13.64
N ASN A 11 8.29 -34.95 -14.18
CA ASN A 11 9.31 -34.30 -15.00
C ASN A 11 10.09 -33.17 -14.28
N LEU A 12 10.38 -33.34 -12.98
CA LEU A 12 11.29 -32.46 -12.22
C LEU A 12 12.63 -33.14 -11.95
N PHE A 13 13.73 -32.43 -12.18
CA PHE A 13 15.10 -32.90 -12.03
C PHE A 13 15.34 -34.22 -12.80
N SER A 14 15.71 -35.28 -12.08
CA SER A 14 15.96 -36.63 -12.62
C SER A 14 14.69 -37.49 -12.67
N TYR A 15 13.56 -37.01 -12.14
CA TYR A 15 12.33 -37.79 -12.08
C TYR A 15 11.58 -37.76 -13.41
N GLY A 16 10.94 -38.89 -13.73
CA GLY A 16 10.04 -39.05 -14.87
C GLY A 16 8.61 -38.63 -14.53
N GLU A 17 7.63 -39.30 -15.14
CA GLU A 17 6.21 -38.99 -14.99
C GLU A 17 5.59 -39.76 -13.81
N ASP A 18 4.50 -39.21 -13.26
CA ASP A 18 3.57 -39.84 -12.31
C ASP A 18 4.17 -40.31 -10.98
N ASN A 19 5.11 -39.52 -10.43
CA ASN A 19 5.66 -39.80 -9.10
C ASN A 19 4.69 -39.32 -8.03
N VAL A 20 4.51 -40.13 -6.98
CA VAL A 20 3.63 -39.80 -5.85
C VAL A 20 4.31 -40.17 -4.55
N VAL A 21 4.26 -39.24 -3.59
CA VAL A 21 4.61 -39.45 -2.19
C VAL A 21 3.39 -39.19 -1.34
N ASP A 22 2.96 -40.22 -0.63
CA ASP A 22 1.81 -40.19 0.27
C ASP A 22 2.31 -40.13 1.72
N PHE A 23 2.32 -38.92 2.28
CA PHE A 23 2.81 -38.66 3.63
C PHE A 23 1.85 -39.16 4.71
N THR A 24 0.58 -39.41 4.38
CA THR A 24 -0.40 -39.92 5.36
C THR A 24 -0.07 -41.34 5.84
N LYS A 25 0.69 -42.09 5.04
CA LYS A 25 1.18 -43.43 5.37
C LYS A 25 2.49 -43.42 6.14
N LEU A 26 3.12 -42.26 6.27
CA LEU A 26 4.43 -42.09 6.85
C LEU A 26 4.29 -41.54 8.27
N ASN A 27 4.48 -42.39 9.27
CA ASN A 27 4.39 -42.02 10.68
C ASN A 27 5.76 -42.13 11.37
N GLY A 28 6.11 -41.11 12.15
CA GLY A 28 7.34 -41.09 12.94
C GLY A 28 8.59 -40.79 12.11
N MET A 29 9.67 -41.52 12.36
CA MET A 29 10.95 -41.34 11.67
C MET A 29 11.00 -42.16 10.38
N ILE A 30 11.17 -41.50 9.24
CA ILE A 30 11.27 -42.16 7.93
C ILE A 30 12.67 -41.93 7.35
N GLY A 31 13.31 -43.01 6.88
CA GLY A 31 14.58 -42.96 6.17
C GLY A 31 14.38 -43.14 4.66
N LEU A 32 14.97 -42.24 3.86
CA LEU A 32 14.98 -42.36 2.40
C LEU A 32 16.32 -42.95 1.92
N PHE A 33 16.30 -44.20 1.46
CA PHE A 33 17.48 -44.94 1.00
C PHE A 33 17.49 -45.08 -0.53
N ALA A 34 18.61 -44.72 -1.13
CA ALA A 34 18.89 -44.85 -2.56
C ALA A 34 20.40 -44.60 -2.77
N PRO A 35 20.98 -44.99 -3.92
CA PRO A 35 22.34 -44.63 -4.29
C PRO A 35 22.54 -43.11 -4.37
N ASN A 36 23.80 -42.66 -4.32
CA ASN A 36 24.13 -41.26 -4.61
C ASN A 36 23.69 -40.90 -6.04
N ALA A 37 23.26 -39.64 -6.22
CA ALA A 37 22.71 -39.13 -7.48
C ALA A 37 21.39 -39.79 -7.97
N ALA A 38 20.77 -40.69 -7.20
CA ALA A 38 19.48 -41.30 -7.55
C ALA A 38 18.26 -40.36 -7.36
N GLY A 39 18.48 -39.07 -7.10
CA GLY A 39 17.40 -38.09 -6.96
C GLY A 39 16.88 -37.85 -5.54
N LYS A 40 17.44 -38.47 -4.48
CA LYS A 40 16.97 -38.27 -3.08
C LYS A 40 16.84 -36.81 -2.66
N SER A 41 17.88 -36.00 -2.85
CA SER A 41 17.81 -34.55 -2.58
C SER A 41 16.90 -33.84 -3.58
N GLY A 42 16.73 -34.41 -4.79
CA GLY A 42 15.83 -33.90 -5.83
C GLY A 42 14.36 -33.97 -5.44
N LEU A 43 13.95 -34.99 -4.67
CA LEU A 43 12.59 -35.08 -4.13
C LEU A 43 12.28 -33.89 -3.23
N LEU A 44 13.16 -33.61 -2.27
CA LEU A 44 12.98 -32.49 -1.33
C LEU A 44 13.02 -31.15 -2.07
N ASP A 45 13.92 -30.99 -3.05
CA ASP A 45 13.96 -29.78 -3.87
C ASP A 45 12.72 -29.61 -4.76
N ALA A 46 12.13 -30.70 -5.26
CA ALA A 46 10.89 -30.65 -6.03
C ALA A 46 9.71 -30.22 -5.14
N LEU A 47 9.67 -30.70 -3.90
CA LEU A 47 8.71 -30.24 -2.90
C LEU A 47 8.90 -28.74 -2.59
N CYS A 48 10.13 -28.30 -2.34
CA CYS A 48 10.44 -26.89 -2.12
C CYS A 48 10.03 -26.01 -3.30
N PHE A 49 10.30 -26.46 -4.53
CA PHE A 49 9.88 -25.74 -5.73
C PHE A 49 8.36 -25.61 -5.79
N ASN A 50 7.62 -26.67 -5.46
CA ASN A 50 6.17 -26.62 -5.47
C ASN A 50 5.62 -25.63 -4.43
N LEU A 51 6.14 -25.65 -3.21
CA LEU A 51 5.71 -24.75 -2.14
C LEU A 51 6.13 -23.29 -2.36
N PHE A 52 7.40 -23.05 -2.72
CA PHE A 52 8.02 -21.72 -2.63
C PHE A 52 8.50 -21.12 -3.95
N ASP A 53 8.37 -21.86 -5.06
CA ASP A 53 8.92 -21.48 -6.37
C ASP A 53 10.46 -21.42 -6.42
N MET A 54 11.10 -21.96 -5.38
CA MET A 54 12.53 -21.93 -5.15
C MET A 54 12.97 -23.29 -4.60
N SER A 55 14.21 -23.69 -4.90
CA SER A 55 14.83 -24.91 -4.36
C SER A 55 16.24 -24.59 -3.89
N SER A 56 16.87 -25.52 -3.17
CA SER A 56 18.24 -25.32 -2.67
C SER A 56 19.28 -25.18 -3.78
N ARG A 57 18.96 -25.66 -4.99
CA ARG A 57 19.87 -25.69 -6.15
C ARG A 57 19.50 -24.74 -7.28
N ALA A 58 18.23 -24.33 -7.37
CA ALA A 58 17.74 -23.56 -8.51
C ALA A 58 16.58 -22.61 -8.14
N TYR A 59 16.67 -21.40 -8.68
CA TYR A 59 15.65 -20.34 -8.58
C TYR A 59 14.85 -20.16 -9.87
N LYS A 60 15.20 -20.88 -10.94
CA LYS A 60 14.56 -20.78 -12.25
C LYS A 60 14.05 -22.14 -12.67
N ALA A 61 12.84 -22.15 -13.26
CA ALA A 61 12.17 -23.37 -13.68
C ALA A 61 12.88 -24.11 -14.82
N ASP A 62 13.73 -23.42 -15.61
CA ASP A 62 14.56 -24.00 -16.67
C ASP A 62 15.60 -25.01 -16.15
N LYS A 63 16.07 -24.82 -14.91
CA LYS A 63 16.99 -25.73 -14.21
C LYS A 63 16.29 -26.81 -13.39
N ILE A 64 14.96 -26.72 -13.27
CA ILE A 64 14.15 -27.63 -12.47
C ILE A 64 13.44 -28.63 -13.37
N ILE A 65 12.99 -28.22 -14.56
CA ILE A 65 12.43 -29.16 -15.54
C ILE A 65 13.46 -30.22 -15.91
N ASN A 66 13.02 -31.46 -16.04
CA ASN A 66 13.87 -32.53 -16.55
C ASN A 66 14.35 -32.19 -17.98
N ASN A 67 15.65 -32.27 -18.21
CA ASN A 67 16.28 -31.89 -19.48
C ASN A 67 15.73 -32.66 -20.69
N SER A 68 15.22 -33.88 -20.48
CA SER A 68 14.64 -34.75 -21.51
C SER A 68 13.16 -34.45 -21.81
N LYS A 69 12.53 -33.52 -21.09
CA LYS A 69 11.10 -33.25 -21.14
C LYS A 69 10.81 -31.78 -21.45
N SER A 70 9.60 -31.53 -21.96
CA SER A 70 9.13 -30.20 -22.36
C SER A 70 8.00 -29.65 -21.47
N ASN A 71 7.52 -30.44 -20.53
CA ASN A 71 6.56 -30.05 -19.51
C ASN A 71 7.04 -30.47 -18.11
N LEU A 72 6.51 -29.80 -17.09
CA LEU A 72 6.59 -30.21 -15.69
C LEU A 72 5.23 -30.07 -15.05
N HIS A 73 4.96 -30.91 -14.06
CA HIS A 73 3.76 -30.84 -13.25
C HIS A 73 4.10 -31.19 -11.82
N CYS A 74 3.56 -30.46 -10.86
CA CYS A 74 3.61 -30.86 -9.47
C CYS A 74 2.40 -30.33 -8.71
N ARG A 75 1.87 -31.15 -7.80
CA ARG A 75 0.76 -30.83 -6.93
C ARG A 75 1.08 -31.27 -5.51
N VAL A 76 0.84 -30.39 -4.54
CA VAL A 76 1.00 -30.71 -3.12
C VAL A 76 -0.30 -30.41 -2.39
N ASN A 77 -0.71 -31.36 -1.57
CA ASN A 77 -1.79 -31.22 -0.60
C ASN A 77 -1.18 -31.11 0.80
N PHE A 78 -1.61 -30.09 1.54
CA PHE A 78 -1.34 -29.94 2.96
C PHE A 78 -2.59 -29.48 3.71
N GLU A 79 -2.68 -29.87 4.98
CA GLU A 79 -3.77 -29.52 5.88
C GLU A 79 -3.31 -28.45 6.87
N ILE A 80 -4.15 -27.45 7.13
CA ILE A 80 -3.99 -26.47 8.20
C ILE A 80 -5.27 -26.44 9.02
N ASP A 81 -5.16 -26.76 10.30
CA ASP A 81 -6.26 -26.67 11.27
C ASP A 81 -7.55 -27.34 10.76
N GLY A 82 -7.42 -28.50 10.09
CA GLY A 82 -8.52 -29.29 9.53
C GLY A 82 -8.94 -28.92 8.11
N THR A 83 -8.45 -27.82 7.55
CA THR A 83 -8.75 -27.36 6.19
C THR A 83 -7.69 -27.86 5.21
N ASP A 84 -8.11 -28.43 4.08
CA ASP A 84 -7.21 -28.89 3.02
C ASP A 84 -6.86 -27.80 2.01
N TYR A 85 -5.57 -27.60 1.80
CA TYR A 85 -5.00 -26.68 0.83
C TYR A 85 -4.23 -27.42 -0.25
N PHE A 86 -4.27 -26.88 -1.45
CA PHE A 86 -3.64 -27.46 -2.62
C PHE A 86 -2.89 -26.41 -3.42
N ILE A 87 -1.64 -26.72 -3.75
CA ILE A 87 -0.84 -25.94 -4.69
C ILE A 87 -0.51 -26.83 -5.87
N GLU A 88 -0.84 -26.37 -7.07
CA GLU A 88 -0.50 -27.02 -8.32
C GLU A 88 0.31 -26.08 -9.21
N LYS A 89 1.39 -26.60 -9.78
CA LYS A 89 2.22 -25.89 -10.74
C LYS A 89 2.34 -26.70 -12.01
N THR A 90 1.98 -26.08 -13.12
CA THR A 90 2.14 -26.65 -14.46
C THR A 90 3.10 -25.77 -15.25
N GLY A 91 4.13 -26.37 -15.81
CA GLY A 91 5.11 -25.65 -16.61
C GLY A 91 5.31 -26.25 -18.00
N LYS A 92 5.58 -25.38 -18.98
CA LYS A 92 5.88 -25.76 -20.36
C LYS A 92 7.12 -25.02 -20.86
N LYS A 93 8.08 -25.79 -21.35
CA LYS A 93 9.32 -25.30 -21.95
C LYS A 93 9.07 -24.89 -23.40
N ASN A 94 9.46 -23.67 -23.72
CA ASN A 94 9.53 -23.22 -25.10
C ASN A 94 10.78 -23.85 -25.74
N LEU A 95 10.58 -24.68 -26.76
CA LEU A 95 11.66 -25.41 -27.44
C LEU A 95 12.61 -24.48 -28.23
N ARG A 96 12.17 -23.28 -28.60
CA ARG A 96 13.01 -22.31 -29.33
C ARG A 96 13.86 -21.45 -28.41
N THR A 97 13.28 -20.97 -27.30
CA THR A 97 13.97 -20.04 -26.39
C THR A 97 14.54 -20.69 -25.14
N GLY A 98 14.16 -21.94 -24.86
CA GLY A 98 14.51 -22.66 -23.62
C GLY A 98 13.77 -22.18 -22.37
N HIS A 99 13.02 -21.07 -22.47
CA HIS A 99 12.28 -20.50 -21.34
C HIS A 99 11.12 -21.40 -20.92
N VAL A 100 10.95 -21.62 -19.61
CA VAL A 100 9.83 -22.38 -19.04
C VAL A 100 8.80 -21.43 -18.48
N LYS A 101 7.61 -21.40 -19.08
CA LYS A 101 6.46 -20.71 -18.49
C LYS A 101 5.85 -21.64 -17.44
N VAL A 102 5.60 -21.13 -16.24
CA VAL A 102 4.97 -21.87 -15.14
C VAL A 102 3.74 -21.11 -14.69
N ASP A 103 2.61 -21.80 -14.65
CA ASP A 103 1.34 -21.32 -14.13
C ASP A 103 1.10 -21.98 -12.75
N ILE A 104 0.55 -21.22 -11.80
CA ILE A 104 0.33 -21.66 -10.42
C ILE A 104 -1.17 -21.57 -10.12
N GLU A 105 -1.72 -22.63 -9.55
CA GLU A 105 -3.05 -22.67 -9.01
C GLU A 105 -2.99 -23.00 -7.52
N PHE A 106 -3.63 -22.17 -6.70
CA PHE A 106 -3.69 -22.29 -5.24
C PHE A 106 -5.15 -22.22 -4.79
N TRP A 107 -5.61 -23.23 -4.06
CA TRP A 107 -6.99 -23.29 -3.57
C TRP A 107 -7.07 -24.03 -2.24
N MET A 108 -8.20 -23.84 -1.56
CA MET A 108 -8.59 -24.64 -0.40
C MET A 108 -9.92 -25.35 -0.66
N VAL A 109 -10.18 -26.39 0.11
CA VAL A 109 -11.46 -27.07 0.17
C VAL A 109 -12.12 -26.68 1.49
N ASP A 110 -13.31 -26.09 1.42
CA ASP A 110 -14.05 -25.69 2.61
C ASP A 110 -14.76 -26.88 3.29
N GLU A 111 -15.44 -26.60 4.40
CA GLU A 111 -16.20 -27.62 5.15
C GLU A 111 -17.36 -28.25 4.35
N THR A 112 -17.80 -27.58 3.28
CA THR A 112 -18.86 -28.07 2.37
C THR A 112 -18.32 -28.92 1.22
N GLY A 113 -16.99 -28.98 1.07
CA GLY A 113 -16.31 -29.66 -0.03
C GLY A 113 -16.15 -28.79 -1.29
N GLU A 114 -16.47 -27.50 -1.23
CA GLU A 114 -16.34 -26.58 -2.35
C GLU A 114 -14.89 -26.10 -2.50
N LYS A 115 -14.43 -26.00 -3.75
CA LYS A 115 -13.11 -25.48 -4.10
C LYS A 115 -13.12 -23.95 -4.09
N ILE A 116 -12.43 -23.34 -3.14
CA ILE A 116 -12.24 -21.88 -3.06
C ILE A 116 -10.85 -21.51 -3.60
N SER A 117 -10.83 -20.78 -4.71
CA SER A 117 -9.57 -20.28 -5.29
C SER A 117 -8.96 -19.18 -4.43
N LEU A 118 -7.67 -19.32 -4.16
CA LEU A 118 -6.83 -18.35 -3.43
C LEU A 118 -5.78 -17.70 -4.36
N ASN A 119 -6.01 -17.80 -5.67
CA ASN A 119 -5.15 -17.20 -6.69
C ASN A 119 -5.19 -15.67 -6.65
N GLY A 120 -4.06 -15.05 -6.96
CA GLY A 120 -4.01 -13.64 -7.32
C GLY A 120 -4.19 -13.42 -8.82
N ASP A 121 -4.17 -12.15 -9.23
CA ASP A 121 -4.19 -11.70 -10.62
C ASP A 121 -2.96 -12.18 -11.43
N GLN A 122 -1.84 -12.43 -10.76
CA GLN A 122 -0.57 -12.80 -11.37
C GLN A 122 0.10 -13.92 -10.56
N ARG A 123 1.02 -14.65 -11.20
CA ARG A 123 1.84 -15.68 -10.54
C ARG A 123 2.49 -15.18 -9.24
N ARG A 124 3.01 -13.95 -9.24
CA ARG A 124 3.67 -13.35 -8.08
C ARG A 124 2.70 -13.11 -6.92
N THR A 125 1.48 -12.68 -7.21
CA THR A 125 0.47 -12.43 -6.17
C THR A 125 -0.08 -13.75 -5.62
N THR A 126 -0.30 -14.77 -6.47
CA THR A 126 -0.60 -16.14 -6.00
C THR A 126 0.52 -16.68 -5.10
N GLN A 127 1.79 -16.53 -5.49
CA GLN A 127 2.91 -17.00 -4.66
C GLN A 127 3.01 -16.23 -3.33
N ASN A 128 2.62 -14.96 -3.29
CA ASN A 128 2.51 -14.20 -2.04
C ASN A 128 1.36 -14.70 -1.16
N ASN A 129 0.22 -15.10 -1.74
CA ASN A 129 -0.88 -15.72 -1.00
C ASN A 129 -0.44 -17.04 -0.37
N ILE A 130 0.29 -17.88 -1.11
CA ILE A 130 0.89 -19.11 -0.58
C ILE A 130 1.81 -18.77 0.61
N LYS A 131 2.72 -17.79 0.45
CA LYS A 131 3.63 -17.38 1.53
C LYS A 131 2.92 -16.91 2.79
N LYS A 132 1.76 -16.25 2.68
CA LYS A 132 0.96 -15.84 3.84
C LYS A 132 0.39 -17.03 4.62
N VAL A 133 0.19 -18.17 3.95
CA VAL A 133 -0.42 -19.37 4.54
C VAL A 133 0.64 -20.29 5.16
N ILE A 134 1.72 -20.59 4.43
CA ILE A 134 2.75 -21.57 4.87
C ILE A 134 4.08 -20.94 5.34
N GLY A 135 4.26 -19.63 5.17
CA GLY A 135 5.52 -18.93 5.44
C GLY A 135 6.43 -18.79 4.21
N SER A 136 7.62 -18.22 4.41
CA SER A 136 8.61 -18.07 3.34
C SER A 136 9.51 -19.29 3.19
N TYR A 137 10.26 -19.36 2.08
CA TYR A 137 11.28 -20.40 1.87
C TYR A 137 12.33 -20.40 2.99
N ASP A 138 12.77 -19.20 3.39
CA ASP A 138 13.79 -19.06 4.43
C ASP A 138 13.26 -19.55 5.78
N ASP A 139 11.98 -19.27 6.11
CA ASP A 139 11.33 -19.82 7.29
C ASP A 139 11.34 -21.35 7.26
N PHE A 140 10.94 -21.95 6.14
CA PHE A 140 10.88 -23.39 5.98
C PHE A 140 12.24 -24.09 6.12
N ILE A 141 13.29 -23.54 5.51
CA ILE A 141 14.66 -24.07 5.64
C ILE A 141 15.17 -23.94 7.08
N LEU A 142 14.76 -22.90 7.82
CA LEU A 142 15.21 -22.70 9.18
C LEU A 142 14.47 -23.55 10.21
N THR A 143 13.16 -23.77 10.01
CA THR A 143 12.32 -24.44 11.01
C THR A 143 12.05 -25.91 10.71
N SER A 144 12.06 -26.30 9.43
CA SER A 144 11.45 -27.57 9.00
C SER A 144 12.34 -28.42 8.09
N MET A 145 13.37 -27.86 7.46
CA MET A 145 14.24 -28.59 6.55
C MET A 145 15.73 -28.35 6.81
N SER A 146 16.42 -29.38 7.29
CA SER A 146 17.89 -29.38 7.33
C SER A 146 18.46 -29.88 6.00
N SER A 147 19.14 -29.01 5.26
CA SER A 147 19.85 -29.42 4.02
C SER A 147 21.17 -30.12 4.33
N GLN A 148 21.65 -31.00 3.43
CA GLN A 148 22.87 -31.80 3.63
C GLN A 148 24.13 -30.97 3.92
N ASN A 149 24.26 -29.80 3.31
CA ASN A 149 25.42 -28.90 3.50
C ASN A 149 25.13 -27.73 4.44
N ASN A 150 23.93 -27.66 5.01
CA ASN A 150 23.44 -26.50 5.74
C ASN A 150 22.61 -26.94 6.95
N SER A 151 23.14 -27.88 7.75
CA SER A 151 22.54 -28.29 9.02
C SER A 151 22.78 -27.28 10.14
N THR A 152 23.76 -26.39 9.96
CA THR A 152 24.19 -25.35 10.90
C THR A 152 23.70 -23.96 10.52
N VAL A 153 22.72 -23.80 9.62
CA VAL A 153 22.26 -22.46 9.12
C VAL A 153 22.04 -21.48 10.26
N PHE A 154 21.42 -21.94 11.35
CA PHE A 154 21.17 -21.11 12.54
C PHE A 154 22.45 -20.88 13.37
N ILE A 155 23.31 -21.89 13.49
CA ILE A 155 24.57 -21.86 14.25
C ILE A 155 25.63 -21.01 13.55
N ASP A 156 25.63 -20.90 12.23
CA ASP A 156 26.65 -20.12 11.51
C ASP A 156 26.22 -18.66 11.29
N LYS A 157 24.94 -18.34 11.54
CA LYS A 157 24.42 -16.98 11.45
C LYS A 157 25.01 -16.04 12.49
N THR A 158 25.14 -14.78 12.11
CA THR A 158 25.59 -13.71 13.01
C THR A 158 24.57 -13.46 14.12
N GLN A 159 25.01 -12.85 15.23
CA GLN A 159 24.11 -12.49 16.34
C GLN A 159 22.93 -11.62 15.88
N LYS A 160 23.16 -10.71 14.92
CA LYS A 160 22.12 -9.88 14.34
C LYS A 160 21.09 -10.72 13.58
N GLU A 161 21.54 -11.60 12.68
CA GLU A 161 20.64 -12.45 11.90
C GLU A 161 19.85 -13.41 12.79
N ARG A 162 20.48 -13.99 13.82
CA ARG A 162 19.78 -14.84 14.79
C ARG A 162 18.70 -14.07 15.54
N LYS A 163 19.01 -12.85 16.02
CA LYS A 163 18.04 -11.98 16.66
C LYS A 163 16.86 -11.70 15.73
N GLU A 164 17.12 -11.38 14.47
CA GLU A 164 16.09 -11.06 13.49
C GLU A 164 15.21 -12.26 13.15
N LEU A 165 15.79 -13.46 13.05
CA LEU A 165 15.06 -14.71 12.87
C LEU A 165 14.18 -15.06 14.08
N LEU A 166 14.70 -14.90 15.30
CA LEU A 166 13.92 -15.13 16.51
C LEU A 166 12.79 -14.11 16.64
N SER A 167 13.04 -12.83 16.35
CA SER A 167 12.02 -11.79 16.30
C SER A 167 10.93 -12.10 15.28
N GLN A 168 11.30 -12.62 14.10
CA GLN A 168 10.34 -13.06 13.09
C GLN A 168 9.50 -14.24 13.59
N PHE A 169 10.12 -15.25 14.20
CA PHE A 169 9.42 -16.41 14.73
C PHE A 169 8.46 -16.04 15.87
N MET A 170 8.84 -15.10 16.72
CA MET A 170 8.00 -14.57 17.80
C MET A 170 6.94 -13.56 17.32
N GLY A 171 6.93 -13.20 16.03
CA GLY A 171 6.00 -12.21 15.48
C GLY A 171 6.29 -10.77 15.90
N LEU A 172 7.49 -10.45 16.39
CA LEU A 172 7.84 -9.13 16.92
C LEU A 172 8.04 -8.06 15.83
N LYS A 173 8.11 -8.45 14.55
CA LYS A 173 8.26 -7.53 13.41
C LYS A 173 7.12 -6.50 13.30
N ILE A 174 5.95 -6.80 13.85
CA ILE A 174 4.85 -5.84 13.92
C ILE A 174 5.22 -4.62 14.76
N PHE A 175 5.95 -4.81 15.87
CA PHE A 175 6.39 -3.71 16.73
C PHE A 175 7.44 -2.83 16.06
N ASP A 176 8.35 -3.42 15.28
CA ASP A 176 9.31 -2.66 14.49
C ASP A 176 8.60 -1.78 13.45
N THR A 177 7.55 -2.31 12.82
CA THR A 177 6.75 -1.56 11.84
C THR A 177 5.99 -0.40 12.50
N LEU A 178 5.35 -0.66 13.64
CA LEU A 178 4.66 0.36 14.43
C LEU A 178 5.62 1.44 14.94
N TYR A 179 6.82 1.04 15.36
CA TYR A 179 7.86 1.98 15.81
C TYR A 179 8.32 2.91 14.67
N ILE A 180 8.53 2.37 13.47
CA ILE A 180 8.90 3.18 12.30
C ILE A 180 7.80 4.18 11.98
N GLN A 181 6.54 3.75 11.91
CA GLN A 181 5.40 4.64 11.65
C GLN A 181 5.30 5.74 12.71
N ALA A 182 5.33 5.39 13.99
CA ALA A 182 5.30 6.37 15.07
C ALA A 182 6.48 7.36 15.01
N SER A 183 7.67 6.88 14.64
CA SER A 183 8.84 7.74 14.46
C SER A 183 8.72 8.69 13.25
N GLU A 184 8.00 8.29 12.19
CA GLU A 184 7.73 9.14 11.04
C GLU A 184 6.71 10.22 11.42
N ASP A 185 5.61 9.84 12.08
CA ASP A 185 4.58 10.76 12.57
C ASP A 185 5.17 11.82 13.51
N ILE A 186 6.03 11.40 14.46
CA ILE A 186 6.71 12.32 15.39
C ILE A 186 7.59 13.32 14.64
N LYS A 187 8.28 12.89 13.57
CA LYS A 187 9.11 13.81 12.77
C LYS A 187 8.24 14.82 12.03
N GLU A 188 7.12 14.40 11.46
CA GLU A 188 6.20 15.31 10.78
C GLU A 188 5.67 16.38 11.74
N VAL A 189 5.21 15.95 12.92
CA VAL A 189 4.75 16.86 13.98
C VAL A 189 5.85 17.81 14.46
N ASP A 190 7.08 17.31 14.67
CA ASP A 190 8.22 18.16 15.06
C ASP A 190 8.57 19.20 13.98
N THR A 191 8.41 18.84 12.71
CA THR A 191 8.65 19.75 11.58
C THR A 191 7.58 20.86 11.57
N LEU A 192 6.31 20.50 11.70
CA LEU A 192 5.21 21.46 11.83
C LEU A 192 5.37 22.38 13.04
N LEU A 193 5.80 21.84 14.18
CA LEU A 193 6.07 22.64 15.39
C LEU A 193 7.24 23.61 15.20
N LYS A 194 8.29 23.21 14.48
CA LYS A 194 9.41 24.09 14.14
C LYS A 194 8.97 25.22 13.22
N ASP A 195 8.14 24.94 12.23
CA ASP A 195 7.62 25.96 11.33
C ASP A 195 6.67 26.90 12.08
N PHE A 196 5.81 26.38 12.96
CA PHE A 196 4.93 27.19 13.81
C PHE A 196 5.71 28.10 14.76
N LYS A 197 6.84 27.63 15.32
CA LYS A 197 7.71 28.46 16.17
C LYS A 197 8.54 29.51 15.42
N LYS A 198 8.78 29.32 14.11
CA LYS A 198 9.52 30.28 13.28
C LYS A 198 8.64 31.42 12.81
N SER A 199 7.35 31.17 12.60
CA SER A 199 6.37 32.19 12.28
C SER A 199 6.20 33.13 13.47
N ASP A 200 6.55 34.40 13.30
CA ASP A 200 6.40 35.43 14.33
C ASP A 200 4.96 35.94 14.35
N TYR A 201 4.06 35.08 14.83
CA TYR A 201 2.62 35.37 14.89
C TYR A 201 2.30 36.56 15.80
N ASP A 202 3.15 36.86 16.79
CA ASP A 202 2.99 38.02 17.66
C ASP A 202 3.17 39.33 16.85
N SER A 203 4.16 39.37 15.96
CA SER A 203 4.37 40.49 15.03
C SER A 203 3.26 40.59 13.99
N GLU A 204 2.78 39.47 13.43
CA GLU A 204 1.64 39.47 12.50
C GLU A 204 0.34 39.95 13.18
N LEU A 205 0.05 39.47 14.39
CA LEU A 205 -1.10 39.90 15.20
C LEU A 205 -1.02 41.39 15.53
N ALA A 206 0.17 41.89 15.90
CA ALA A 206 0.38 43.31 16.15
C ALA A 206 0.14 44.16 14.90
N SER A 207 0.62 43.72 13.73
CA SER A 207 0.36 44.41 12.45
C SER A 207 -1.12 44.44 12.11
N ILE A 208 -1.80 43.29 12.17
CA ILE A 208 -3.23 43.19 11.86
C ILE A 208 -4.06 44.05 12.82
N THR A 209 -3.69 44.08 14.11
CA THR A 209 -4.37 44.92 15.11
C THR A 209 -4.19 46.40 14.83
N ASN A 210 -2.98 46.84 14.46
CA ASN A 210 -2.71 48.23 14.08
C ASN A 210 -3.49 48.63 12.81
N ASP A 211 -3.54 47.75 11.82
CA ASP A 211 -4.32 47.97 10.60
C ASP A 211 -5.82 48.09 10.90
N LEU A 212 -6.34 47.27 11.82
CA LEU A 212 -7.72 47.35 12.30
C LEU A 212 -8.03 48.71 12.95
N ILE A 213 -7.17 49.18 13.85
CA ILE A 213 -7.32 50.49 14.51
C ILE A 213 -7.33 51.62 13.47
N LEU A 214 -6.45 51.53 12.47
CA LEU A 214 -6.33 52.54 11.42
C LEU A 214 -7.56 52.55 10.50
N LEU A 215 -8.10 51.37 10.17
CA LEU A 215 -9.34 51.22 9.41
C LEU A 215 -10.56 51.71 10.19
N GLU A 216 -10.65 51.46 11.51
CA GLU A 216 -11.71 51.98 12.36
C GLU A 216 -11.67 53.52 12.46
N GLY A 217 -10.48 54.10 12.55
CA GLY A 217 -10.26 55.55 12.48
C GLY A 217 -10.80 56.14 11.18
N LYS A 218 -10.37 55.59 10.03
CA LYS A 218 -10.88 56.00 8.72
C LYS A 218 -12.39 55.83 8.60
N GLN A 219 -12.97 54.77 9.16
CA GLN A 219 -14.42 54.57 9.14
C GLN A 219 -15.16 55.65 9.94
N LYS A 220 -14.62 56.10 11.08
CA LYS A 220 -15.18 57.23 11.85
C LYS A 220 -15.11 58.53 11.08
N ASP A 221 -13.98 58.81 10.44
CA ASP A 221 -13.79 60.02 9.64
C ASP A 221 -14.76 60.06 8.46
N PHE A 222 -14.86 58.98 7.68
CA PHE A 222 -15.83 58.88 6.59
C PHE A 222 -17.29 59.02 7.07
N LYS A 223 -17.64 58.49 8.25
CA LYS A 223 -18.98 58.71 8.86
C LYS A 223 -19.22 60.16 9.24
N LYS A 224 -18.18 60.91 9.62
CA LYS A 224 -18.28 62.33 9.92
C LYS A 224 -18.47 63.13 8.63
N ASP A 225 -17.66 62.86 7.61
CA ASP A 225 -17.76 63.49 6.30
C ASP A 225 -19.14 63.25 5.67
N GLU A 226 -19.67 62.02 5.77
CA GLU A 226 -21.01 61.68 5.29
C GLU A 226 -22.10 62.53 5.99
N ARG A 227 -21.97 62.76 7.30
CA ARG A 227 -22.91 63.59 8.06
C ARG A 227 -22.84 65.06 7.64
N ASP A 228 -21.64 65.58 7.41
CA ASP A 228 -21.45 66.98 7.04
C ASP A 228 -21.88 67.24 5.59
N LEU A 229 -21.60 66.32 4.66
CA LEU A 229 -22.17 66.33 3.31
C LEU A 229 -23.70 66.30 3.33
N LYS A 230 -24.32 65.45 4.17
CA LYS A 230 -25.79 65.42 4.33
C LYS A 230 -26.36 66.75 4.82
N LYS A 231 -25.66 67.46 5.71
CA LYS A 231 -26.07 68.81 6.15
C LYS A 231 -25.97 69.82 5.01
N GLN A 232 -24.85 69.81 4.28
CA GLN A 232 -24.65 70.71 3.13
C GLN A 232 -25.72 70.49 2.05
N ILE A 233 -26.02 69.23 1.72
CA ILE A 233 -27.10 68.88 0.78
C ILE A 233 -28.43 69.44 1.28
N LYS A 234 -28.76 69.28 2.57
CA LYS A 234 -30.00 69.81 3.14
C LYS A 234 -30.07 71.34 3.08
N GLN A 235 -28.94 72.02 3.30
CA GLN A 235 -28.86 73.46 3.20
C GLN A 235 -29.06 73.95 1.77
N ILE A 236 -28.35 73.35 0.79
CA ILE A 236 -28.51 73.66 -0.63
C ILE A 236 -29.94 73.39 -1.10
N LEU A 237 -30.57 72.29 -0.67
CA LEU A 237 -31.97 72.01 -0.99
C LEU A 237 -32.93 73.07 -0.44
N ASN A 238 -32.66 73.61 0.75
CA ASN A 238 -33.43 74.72 1.30
C ASN A 238 -33.21 76.00 0.50
N GLU A 239 -31.97 76.31 0.11
CA GLU A 239 -31.64 77.46 -0.73
C GLU A 239 -32.32 77.37 -2.10
N ILE A 240 -32.26 76.21 -2.77
CA ILE A 240 -32.99 75.94 -4.01
C ILE A 240 -34.49 76.16 -3.80
N LYS A 241 -35.07 75.69 -2.69
CA LYS A 241 -36.49 75.87 -2.40
C LYS A 241 -36.88 77.33 -2.22
N GLU A 242 -36.05 78.13 -1.55
CA GLU A 242 -36.27 79.56 -1.37
C GLU A 242 -36.11 80.33 -2.69
N GLU A 243 -35.11 80.02 -3.49
CA GLU A 243 -34.94 80.62 -4.84
C GLU A 243 -36.06 80.20 -5.80
N THR A 244 -36.57 78.97 -5.69
CA THR A 244 -37.73 78.50 -6.49
C THR A 244 -39.00 79.27 -6.13
N LYS A 245 -39.17 79.73 -4.89
CA LYS A 245 -40.31 80.59 -4.50
C LYS A 245 -40.18 82.03 -5.02
N ARG A 246 -38.95 82.50 -5.28
CA ARG A 246 -38.67 83.82 -5.84
C ARG A 246 -38.89 83.88 -7.35
N LEU A 247 -38.99 82.74 -8.02
CA LEU A 247 -39.40 82.67 -9.42
C LEU A 247 -40.85 83.13 -9.56
N LYS A 248 -41.04 84.33 -10.12
CA LYS A 248 -42.37 84.78 -10.57
C LYS A 248 -42.79 83.93 -11.78
N PRO A 249 -44.04 83.43 -11.84
CA PRO A 249 -44.56 82.85 -13.07
C PRO A 249 -44.58 83.94 -14.14
N VAL A 250 -43.86 83.71 -15.24
CA VAL A 250 -43.99 84.56 -16.43
C VAL A 250 -45.33 84.21 -17.06
N ASP A 251 -46.25 85.17 -17.04
CA ASP A 251 -47.54 85.06 -17.69
C ASP A 251 -47.32 84.89 -19.20
N SER A 252 -47.73 83.76 -19.75
CA SER A 252 -47.51 83.38 -21.15
C SER A 252 -48.32 84.23 -22.15
N ASN A 253 -49.02 85.27 -21.67
CA ASN A 253 -49.82 86.20 -22.46
C ASN A 253 -49.29 87.64 -22.55
N ILE A 254 -48.12 87.96 -22.01
CA ILE A 254 -47.55 89.32 -22.16
C ILE A 254 -46.61 89.35 -23.37
N ARG A 255 -47.10 89.99 -24.44
CA ARG A 255 -46.29 90.50 -25.55
C ARG A 255 -45.70 91.86 -25.14
N ASP A 256 -44.42 92.03 -25.48
CA ASP A 256 -43.55 93.21 -25.35
C ASP A 256 -42.75 93.42 -24.06
N TYR A 257 -41.43 93.43 -24.28
CA TYR A 257 -40.33 93.52 -23.31
C TYR A 257 -40.13 94.94 -22.75
N ASP A 258 -40.74 95.96 -23.36
CA ASP A 258 -40.49 97.38 -23.06
C ASP A 258 -41.36 97.95 -21.91
N THR A 259 -42.21 97.17 -21.26
CA THR A 259 -43.07 97.64 -20.14
C THR A 259 -42.60 97.20 -18.74
N LEU A 260 -41.41 96.60 -18.62
CA LEU A 260 -40.88 96.07 -17.36
C LEU A 260 -39.70 96.85 -16.76
N GLN A 261 -39.41 98.06 -17.25
CA GLN A 261 -38.49 98.97 -16.56
C GLN A 261 -39.25 100.10 -15.88
N GLU A 262 -39.62 99.84 -14.62
CA GLU A 262 -39.54 100.77 -13.49
C GLU A 262 -39.31 99.99 -12.19
#